data_AF-A0ABD0Y843-F1
#
_entry.id   AF-A0ABD0Y843-F1
#
_cell.length_a   1.000
_cell.length_b   1.000
_cell.length_c   1.000
_cell.angle_alpha   90.00
_cell.angle_beta   90.00
_cell.angle_gamma   90.00
#
_symmetry.space_group_name_H-M   'P 1'
#
loop_
_entity.id
_entity.type
_entity.pdbx_description
1 polymer ?
#
loop_
_entity_poly.entity_id
_entity_poly.type
_entity_poly.pdbx_seq_one_letter_code
_entity_poly.pdbx_strand_id
1 'polypeptide(L)' 'MVDSWQTKDTLRLTSDGLAVSYRPDGQELAVSTLNGEISFWNPQSANQTGSISGRHDLQMGRKETEKITAKHSAKISL' A
#
# COMPACT_ATOMS: atom_id res chain seq x y z
N MET A 1 24.41 -18.00 27.59
CA MET A 1 23.47 -18.28 26.49
C MET A 1 22.30 -17.34 26.72
N VAL A 2 22.14 -16.31 25.88
CA VAL A 2 21.04 -15.33 26.04
C VAL A 2 19.92 -15.80 25.13
N ASP A 3 18.87 -16.37 25.73
CA ASP A 3 17.62 -16.65 25.02
C ASP A 3 17.00 -15.31 24.63
N SER A 4 17.11 -14.97 23.35
CA SER A 4 16.48 -13.80 22.77
C SER A 4 15.01 -14.13 22.52
N TRP A 5 14.17 -13.94 23.54
CA TRP A 5 12.72 -13.96 23.40
C TRP A 5 12.32 -12.88 22.39
N GLN A 6 12.07 -13.28 21.15
CA GLN A 6 11.64 -12.35 20.10
C GLN A 6 10.22 -11.87 20.42
N THR A 7 10.07 -10.60 20.80
CA THR A 7 8.75 -9.95 20.87
C THR A 7 8.21 -9.84 19.45
N LYS A 8 7.01 -10.41 19.23
CA LYS A 8 6.31 -10.34 17.95
C LYS A 8 5.11 -9.41 18.09
N ASP A 9 5.11 -8.34 17.32
CA ASP A 9 3.91 -7.52 17.12
C ASP A 9 3.12 -7.95 15.89
N THR A 10 1.82 -7.68 15.91
CA THR A 10 0.90 -7.99 14.81
C THR A 10 0.29 -6.71 14.28
N LEU A 11 0.56 -6.39 13.01
CA LEU A 11 -0.06 -5.27 12.31
C LEU A 11 -1.46 -5.68 11.86
N ARG A 12 -2.48 -4.91 12.26
CA ARG A 12 -3.86 -5.15 11.85
C ARG A 12 -4.14 -4.38 10.56
N LEU A 13 -4.43 -5.11 9.49
CA LEU A 13 -4.76 -4.55 8.18
C LEU A 13 -6.29 -4.43 8.02
N THR A 14 -6.72 -3.53 7.14
CA THR A 14 -8.14 -3.28 6.83
C THR A 14 -8.71 -4.29 5.82
N SER A 15 -7.86 -5.07 5.16
CA SER A 15 -8.18 -6.10 4.16
C SER A 15 -6.98 -7.03 3.97
N ASP A 16 -7.07 -8.00 3.06
CA ASP A 16 -6.02 -8.98 2.79
C ASP A 16 -4.74 -8.29 2.28
N GLY A 17 -3.61 -8.56 2.93
CA GLY A 17 -2.30 -8.05 2.51
C GLY A 17 -1.82 -8.75 1.24
N LEU A 18 -1.39 -7.96 0.24
CA LEU A 18 -0.96 -8.46 -1.06
C LEU A 18 0.56 -8.39 -1.24
N ALA A 19 1.19 -7.32 -0.77
CA ALA A 19 2.63 -7.14 -0.83
C ALA A 19 3.14 -6.32 0.35
N VAL A 20 4.44 -6.49 0.65
CA VAL A 20 5.16 -5.74 1.67
C VAL A 20 6.48 -5.23 1.12
N SER A 21 6.91 -4.05 1.55
CA SER A 21 8.22 -3.50 1.21
C SER A 21 8.78 -2.68 2.35
N TYR A 22 10.04 -2.93 2.71
CA TYR A 22 10.78 -2.06 3.61
C TYR A 22 11.41 -0.91 2.85
N ARG A 23 11.43 0.26 3.46
CA ARG A 23 12.32 1.34 3.04
C ARG A 23 13.77 0.88 3.29
N PRO A 24 14.75 1.20 2.40
CA PRO A 24 16.12 0.70 2.54
C PRO A 24 16.81 1.05 3.87
N ASP A 25 16.40 2.12 4.54
CA ASP A 25 16.90 2.51 5.85
C ASP A 25 16.27 1.72 7.02
N GLY A 26 15.30 0.86 6.75
CA GLY A 26 14.59 0.04 7.75
C GLY A 26 13.64 0.80 8.66
N GLN A 27 13.43 2.11 8.43
CA GLN A 27 12.64 2.95 9.34
C GLN A 27 11.14 2.97 9.02
N GLU A 28 10.73 2.37 7.89
CA GLU A 28 9.34 2.37 7.44
C GLU A 28 9.01 1.10 6.65
N LEU A 29 7.84 0.54 6.92
CA LEU A 29 7.27 -0.61 6.23
C LEU A 29 6.01 -0.19 5.49
N ALA A 30 5.94 -0.47 4.20
CA ALA A 30 4.74 -0.31 3.38
C ALA A 30 4.05 -1.66 3.19
N VAL A 31 2.71 -1.68 3.30
CA VAL A 31 1.87 -2.85 3.05
C VAL A 31 0.72 -2.46 2.13
N SER A 32 0.55 -3.18 1.01
CA SER A 32 -0.60 -3.02 0.12
C SER A 32 -1.69 -4.05 0.43
N THR A 33 -2.96 -3.65 0.31
CA THR A 33 -4.11 -4.51 0.60
C THR A 33 -5.06 -4.64 -0.59
N LEU A 34 -5.86 -5.72 -0.61
CA LEU A 34 -6.78 -6.06 -1.70
C LEU A 34 -7.83 -4.97 -1.97
N ASN A 35 -8.21 -4.22 -0.94
CA ASN A 35 -9.15 -3.10 -1.06
C ASN A 35 -8.52 -1.82 -1.65
N GLY A 36 -7.28 -1.85 -2.14
CA GLY A 36 -6.61 -0.72 -2.80
C GLY A 36 -6.03 0.31 -1.84
N GLU A 37 -5.77 -0.05 -0.58
CA GLU A 37 -5.05 0.79 0.38
C GLU A 37 -3.56 0.42 0.42
N ILE A 38 -2.70 1.41 0.59
CA ILE A 38 -1.30 1.24 0.95
C ILE A 38 -1.11 1.90 2.31
N SER A 39 -0.69 1.13 3.31
CA SER A 39 -0.45 1.61 4.68
C SER A 39 1.04 1.65 4.97
N PHE A 40 1.47 2.68 5.72
CA PHE A 40 2.86 2.86 6.17
C PHE A 40 2.95 2.67 7.67
N TRP A 41 4.00 1.99 8.13
CA TRP A 41 4.16 1.57 9.51
C TRP A 41 5.57 1.86 10.02
N ASN A 42 5.67 2.29 11.27
CA ASN A 42 6.92 2.26 12.01
C ASN A 42 7.18 0.81 12.49
N PRO A 43 8.23 0.14 12.01
CA PRO A 43 8.45 -1.27 12.29
C PRO A 43 8.91 -1.56 13.73
N GLN A 44 9.39 -0.55 14.48
CA GLN A 44 9.80 -0.72 15.88
C GLN A 44 8.64 -0.60 16.87
N SER A 45 7.64 0.23 16.55
CA SER A 45 6.51 0.50 17.45
C SER A 45 5.19 -0.11 16.97
N ALA A 46 5.17 -0.75 15.80
CA ALA A 46 3.97 -1.30 15.16
C ALA A 46 2.84 -0.27 14.93
N ASN A 47 3.18 1.03 14.95
CA ASN A 47 2.23 2.10 14.72
C ASN A 47 2.13 2.44 13.23
N GLN A 48 0.91 2.56 12.73
CA GLN A 48 0.66 3.08 11.39
C GLN A 48 0.99 4.58 11.36
N THR A 49 1.86 4.99 10.44
CA THR A 49 2.32 6.38 10.27
C THR A 49 1.54 7.12 9.19
N GLY A 50 0.89 6.41 8.26
CA GLY A 50 0.05 7.00 7.22
C GLY A 50 -0.59 5.97 6.29
N SER A 51 -1.36 6.45 5.31
CA SER A 51 -1.88 5.62 4.21
C SER A 51 -2.16 6.42 2.93
N ILE A 52 -2.22 5.69 1.82
CA ILE A 52 -2.63 6.17 0.49
C ILE A 52 -3.80 5.32 0.02
N SER A 53 -4.87 5.96 -0.45
CA SER A 53 -6.04 5.28 -1.03
C SER A 53 -5.93 5.27 -2.56
N GLY A 54 -5.68 4.10 -3.15
CA GLY A 54 -5.72 3.89 -4.60
C GLY A 54 -7.12 3.52 -5.12
N ARG A 55 -8.14 3.45 -4.25
CA ARG A 55 -9.50 3.01 -4.62
C ARG A 55 -10.13 3.83 -5.73
N HIS A 56 -9.86 5.13 -5.78
CA HIS A 56 -10.44 6.02 -6.78
C HIS A 56 -9.79 5.85 -8.16
N ASP A 57 -8.52 5.46 -8.21
CA ASP A 57 -7.79 5.25 -9.46
C ASP A 57 -8.09 3.88 -10.07
N LEU A 58 -8.50 2.91 -9.25
CA LEU A 58 -8.90 1.56 -9.68
C LEU A 58 -10.31 1.50 -10.29
N GLN A 59 -11.15 2.52 -10.08
CA GLN A 59 -12.52 2.55 -10.61
C GLN A 59 -12.58 2.78 -12.13
N MET A 60 -11.50 3.30 -12.73
CA MET A 60 -11.42 3.43 -14.18
C MET A 60 -10.80 2.17 -14.77
N GLY A 61 -11.57 1.08 -14.75
CA GLY A 61 -11.24 -0.09 -15.57
C GLY A 61 -11.04 0.35 -17.01
N ARG A 62 -9.87 0.09 -17.59
CA ARG A 62 -9.65 0.29 -19.02
C ARG A 62 -10.73 -0.50 -19.75
N LYS A 63 -11.54 0.18 -20.57
CA LYS A 63 -12.40 -0.55 -21.51
C LYS A 63 -11.47 -1.43 -22.34
N GLU A 64 -11.91 -2.65 -22.64
CA GLU A 64 -11.11 -3.61 -23.40
C GLU A 64 -10.63 -3.05 -24.76
N THR A 65 -11.30 -2.02 -25.25
CA THR A 65 -11.02 -1.22 -26.45
C THR A 65 -9.89 -0.20 -26.31
N GLU A 66 -9.42 0.12 -25.09
CA GLU A 66 -8.34 1.08 -24.82
C GLU A 66 -6.96 0.39 -24.66
N LYS A 67 -6.72 -0.67 -25.44
CA LYS A 67 -5.41 -1.34 -25.52
C LYS A 67 -4.42 -0.61 -26.44
N ILE A 68 -4.80 0.52 -27.05
CA ILE A 68 -3.97 1.22 -28.04
C ILE A 68 -3.91 2.72 -27.76
N THR A 69 -2.69 3.20 -27.53
CA THR A 69 -2.22 4.60 -27.49
C THR A 69 -2.29 5.36 -26.16
N ALA A 70 -1.10 5.71 -25.66
CA ALA A 70 -0.82 6.63 -24.56
C ALA A 70 -1.12 8.10 -24.91
N LYS A 71 -2.33 8.43 -25.38
CA LYS A 71 -2.73 9.82 -25.60
C LYS A 71 -4.11 10.11 -25.01
N HIS A 72 -4.05 10.83 -23.90
CA HIS A 72 -4.95 11.91 -23.51
C HIS A 72 -6.23 11.56 -22.76
N SER A 73 -6.22 11.83 -21.45
CA SER A 73 -7.44 12.18 -20.70
C SER A 73 -7.10 12.99 -19.44
N ALA A 74 -6.55 14.19 -19.65
CA ALA A 74 -6.73 15.29 -18.70
C ALA A 74 -7.60 16.35 -19.39
N LYS A 75 -8.92 16.14 -19.36
CA LYS A 75 -9.87 17.21 -19.62
C LYS A 75 -10.64 17.47 -18.33
N ILE A 76 -10.13 18.45 -17.57
CA ILE A 76 -10.86 19.09 -16.49
C ILE A 76 -11.98 19.90 -17.16
N SER A 77 -13.23 19.62 -16.79
CA SER A 77 -14.36 20.50 -17.09
C SER A 77 -14.56 21.43 -15.90
N LEU A 78 -14.77 22.71 -16.22
CA LEU A 78 -15.04 23.85 -15.31
C LEU A 78 -16.06 23.52 -14.21
#